data_AF-A0A350UPT2-F1
#
_entry.id   AF-A0A350UPT2-F1
#
_cell.length_a   1.000
_cell.length_b   1.000
_cell.length_c   1.000
_cell.angle_alpha   90.00
_cell.angle_beta   90.00
_cell.angle_gamma   90.00
#
_symmetry.space_group_name_H-M   'P 1'
#
loop_
_entity.id
_entity.type
_entity.pdbx_description
1 polymer ?
#
loop_
_entity_poly.entity_id
_entity_poly.type
_entity_poly.pdbx_seq_one_letter_code
_entity_poly.pdbx_strand_id
1 'polypeptide(L)'
;PTSTLFPHTPRLRSPGAGAQVLKAGTNVAGRTLVGGENVTITQETDTITIAAPGAGGGGVETADGLLGDGSLADPVRVNPAVVPSYFTETATVNDWGTIEAAACVEQTFAFPGALTGDAVVPRWPAALPGGLTGLMRVPGIGTMAVRLCNVTGAGVAVANGYQFGATILRSF
;
A
#
# COMPACT_ATOMS: atom_id res chain seq x y z
N PRO A 1 -85.84 13.12 -37.76
CA PRO A 1 -84.98 13.36 -38.95
C PRO A 1 -84.72 14.88 -39.08
N THR A 2 -83.51 15.38 -38.87
CA THR A 2 -82.39 15.21 -39.80
C THR A 2 -81.07 15.54 -39.09
N SER A 3 -80.05 14.81 -39.52
CA SER A 3 -78.70 14.65 -38.97
C SER A 3 -77.86 15.93 -38.81
N THR A 4 -77.16 16.02 -37.69
CA THR A 4 -76.04 16.92 -37.39
C THR A 4 -74.81 16.62 -38.27
N LEU A 5 -74.32 17.63 -39.00
CA LEU A 5 -73.04 17.59 -39.72
C LEU A 5 -71.95 18.32 -38.91
N PHE A 6 -70.99 17.55 -38.40
CA PHE A 6 -69.76 18.04 -37.77
C PHE A 6 -68.80 18.61 -38.83
N PRO A 7 -68.13 19.75 -38.58
CA PRO A 7 -67.05 20.22 -39.44
C PRO A 7 -65.79 19.37 -39.25
N HIS A 8 -65.16 19.07 -40.38
CA HIS A 8 -63.97 18.25 -40.54
C HIS A 8 -62.77 18.81 -39.74
N THR A 9 -62.27 18.06 -38.77
CA THR A 9 -60.98 18.33 -38.12
C THR A 9 -59.85 18.10 -39.14
N PRO A 10 -58.94 19.05 -39.38
CA PRO A 10 -57.79 18.79 -40.24
C PRO A 10 -56.88 17.74 -39.58
N ARG A 11 -56.79 16.56 -40.19
CA ARG A 11 -55.76 15.57 -39.87
C ARG A 11 -54.40 16.16 -40.23
N LEU A 12 -53.53 16.33 -39.25
CA LEU A 12 -52.09 16.46 -39.47
C LEU A 12 -51.58 15.15 -40.06
N ARG A 13 -51.49 15.06 -41.39
CA ARG A 13 -50.65 14.06 -42.06
C ARG A 13 -49.21 14.51 -41.87
N SER A 14 -48.41 13.73 -41.16
CA SER A 14 -46.94 13.81 -41.25
C SER A 14 -46.51 12.90 -42.40
N PRO A 15 -46.06 13.43 -43.56
CA PRO A 15 -45.59 12.60 -44.64
C PRO A 15 -44.07 12.49 -44.53
N GLY A 16 -43.59 11.28 -44.24
CA GLY A 16 -42.20 10.92 -44.51
C GLY A 16 -41.44 10.48 -43.27
N ALA A 17 -41.16 9.18 -43.21
CA ALA A 17 -40.06 8.63 -42.44
C ALA A 17 -38.73 9.13 -43.05
N GLY A 18 -38.30 10.30 -42.62
CA GLY A 18 -36.97 10.84 -42.80
C GLY A 18 -36.59 11.54 -41.51
N ALA A 19 -35.31 11.55 -41.14
CA ALA A 19 -34.87 12.25 -39.93
C ALA A 19 -35.52 13.64 -39.89
N GLN A 20 -36.13 14.01 -38.76
CA GLN A 20 -36.62 15.38 -38.54
C GLN A 20 -35.41 16.30 -38.47
N VAL A 21 -34.90 16.68 -39.64
CA VAL A 21 -33.85 17.69 -39.74
C VAL A 21 -34.54 19.02 -39.58
N LEU A 22 -34.12 19.78 -38.56
CA LEU A 22 -34.53 21.16 -38.40
C LEU A 22 -34.23 21.89 -39.72
N LYS A 23 -35.27 22.46 -40.34
CA LYS A 23 -35.09 23.20 -41.59
C LYS A 23 -34.18 24.38 -41.32
N ALA A 24 -33.10 24.51 -42.09
CA ALA A 24 -32.19 25.64 -42.00
C ALA A 24 -32.95 26.97 -42.02
N GLY A 25 -32.57 27.90 -41.12
CA GLY A 25 -33.21 29.22 -40.99
C GLY A 25 -34.58 29.21 -40.32
N THR A 26 -35.03 28.10 -39.72
CA THR A 26 -36.31 28.03 -38.98
C THR A 26 -36.04 28.02 -37.47
N ASN A 27 -36.55 29.02 -36.76
CA ASN A 27 -36.47 29.07 -35.29
C ASN A 27 -37.36 27.97 -34.70
N VAL A 28 -36.80 27.17 -33.80
CA VAL A 28 -37.54 26.18 -33.02
C VAL A 28 -37.48 26.51 -31.54
N ALA A 29 -38.58 26.24 -30.82
CA ALA A 29 -38.63 26.43 -29.38
C ALA A 29 -37.80 25.32 -28.69
N GLY A 30 -36.52 25.61 -28.44
CA GLY A 30 -35.63 24.76 -27.66
C GLY A 30 -35.62 25.13 -26.17
N ARG A 31 -35.15 24.21 -25.32
CA ARG A 31 -34.74 24.55 -23.95
C ARG A 31 -33.34 25.19 -23.99
N THR A 32 -33.11 26.23 -23.20
CA THR A 32 -31.80 26.87 -23.11
C THR A 32 -30.79 25.96 -22.40
N LEU A 33 -29.63 25.75 -23.02
CA LEU A 33 -28.49 25.12 -22.36
C LEU A 33 -27.75 26.19 -21.56
N VAL A 34 -27.46 25.92 -20.29
CA VAL A 34 -26.80 26.85 -19.37
C VAL A 34 -25.49 26.24 -18.94
N GLY A 35 -24.37 26.92 -19.20
CA GLY A 35 -23.07 26.54 -18.67
C GLY A 35 -23.03 26.72 -17.15
N GLY A 36 -22.14 26.00 -16.48
CA GLY A 36 -21.98 26.05 -15.02
C GLY A 36 -20.52 25.87 -14.63
N GLU A 37 -20.26 25.87 -13.32
CA GLU A 37 -18.91 25.81 -12.74
C GLU A 37 -18.04 24.67 -13.31
N ASN A 38 -18.67 23.53 -13.67
CA ASN A 38 -17.99 22.36 -14.24
C ASN A 38 -18.42 22.04 -15.68
N VAL A 39 -19.14 22.95 -16.35
CA VAL A 39 -19.67 22.73 -17.70
C VAL A 39 -19.49 23.99 -18.54
N THR A 40 -18.56 23.95 -19.48
CA THR A 40 -18.39 25.00 -20.48
C THR A 40 -19.15 24.63 -21.75
N ILE A 41 -19.93 25.57 -22.28
CA ILE A 41 -20.68 25.41 -23.53
C ILE A 41 -20.11 26.42 -24.53
N THR A 42 -19.54 25.90 -25.60
CA THR A 42 -19.04 26.72 -26.72
C THR A 42 -19.94 26.48 -27.92
N GLN A 43 -20.50 27.56 -28.47
CA GLN A 43 -21.27 27.51 -29.70
C GLN A 43 -20.42 28.01 -30.86
N GLU A 44 -20.33 27.17 -31.89
CA GLU A 44 -19.74 27.47 -33.19
C GLU A 44 -20.83 27.50 -34.27
N THR A 45 -20.46 27.82 -35.51
CA THR A 45 -21.40 27.97 -36.63
C THR A 45 -22.32 26.77 -36.82
N ASP A 46 -21.78 25.55 -36.75
CA ASP A 46 -22.52 24.30 -37.00
C ASP A 46 -22.47 23.31 -35.84
N THR A 47 -21.78 23.67 -34.75
CA THR A 47 -21.48 22.74 -33.63
C THR A 47 -21.69 23.39 -32.28
N ILE A 48 -22.15 22.59 -31.32
CA ILE A 48 -22.12 22.94 -29.90
C ILE A 48 -21.18 21.96 -29.21
N THR A 49 -20.14 22.47 -28.57
CA THR A 49 -19.23 21.67 -27.75
C THR A 49 -19.61 21.83 -26.29
N ILE A 50 -19.90 20.72 -25.62
CA ILE A 50 -20.11 20.67 -24.17
C ILE A 50 -18.87 20.05 -23.55
N ALA A 51 -18.06 20.86 -22.89
CA ALA A 51 -16.90 20.41 -22.14
C ALA A 51 -17.27 20.32 -20.66
N ALA A 52 -17.32 19.10 -20.12
CA ALA A 52 -17.41 18.84 -18.70
C ALA A 52 -16.12 18.14 -18.28
N PRO A 53 -15.04 18.87 -17.97
CA PRO A 53 -13.84 18.25 -17.44
C PRO A 53 -14.23 17.65 -16.09
N GLY A 54 -14.47 16.34 -16.06
CA GLY A 54 -14.64 15.63 -14.82
C GLY A 54 -13.39 15.87 -14.00
N ALA A 55 -13.54 16.54 -12.86
CA ALA A 55 -12.50 16.53 -11.84
C ALA A 55 -12.46 15.10 -11.30
N GLY A 56 -11.69 14.23 -11.95
CA GLY A 56 -11.31 12.96 -11.36
C GLY A 56 -10.63 13.31 -10.04
N GLY A 57 -11.35 13.14 -8.93
CA GLY A 57 -10.83 13.34 -7.59
C GLY A 57 -9.75 12.30 -7.34
N GLY A 58 -8.53 12.62 -7.76
CA GLY A 58 -7.35 11.76 -7.68
C GLY A 58 -6.56 12.03 -6.41
N GLY A 59 -7.22 12.28 -5.28
CA GLY A 59 -6.55 12.33 -3.98
C GLY A 59 -6.23 10.92 -3.51
N VAL A 60 -4.98 10.68 -3.09
CA VAL A 60 -4.65 9.45 -2.36
C VAL A 60 -5.13 9.61 -0.93
N GLU A 61 -6.12 8.82 -0.54
CA GLU A 61 -6.55 8.71 0.86
C GLU A 61 -5.60 7.75 1.59
N THR A 62 -4.61 8.29 2.30
CA THR A 62 -3.75 7.50 3.17
C THR A 62 -4.34 7.44 4.58
N ALA A 63 -4.70 6.23 5.04
CA ALA A 63 -4.87 5.99 6.48
C ALA A 63 -3.50 6.01 7.19
N ASP A 64 -3.48 5.93 8.52
CA ASP A 64 -2.26 6.07 9.33
C ASP A 64 -1.07 5.24 8.83
N GLY A 65 -1.31 4.06 8.24
CA GLY A 65 -0.28 3.15 7.76
C GLY A 65 0.49 3.59 6.51
N LEU A 66 0.04 4.62 5.80
CA LEU A 66 0.69 5.14 4.60
C LEU A 66 0.94 6.66 4.73
N LEU A 67 1.97 7.15 4.06
CA LEU A 67 2.28 8.56 3.88
C LEU A 67 2.36 8.86 2.39
N GLY A 68 2.18 10.13 2.02
CA GLY A 68 2.38 10.63 0.66
C GLY A 68 1.09 10.93 -0.06
N ASP A 69 1.07 12.03 -0.82
CA ASP A 69 -0.08 12.45 -1.63
C ASP A 69 -0.18 11.74 -2.99
N GLY A 70 0.83 10.92 -3.33
CA GLY A 70 0.90 10.17 -4.58
C GLY A 70 1.41 10.97 -5.78
N SER A 71 1.86 12.20 -5.56
CA SER A 71 2.60 12.96 -6.57
C SER A 71 4.01 12.40 -6.77
N LEU A 72 4.67 12.82 -7.86
CA LEU A 72 6.08 12.48 -8.08
C LEU A 72 7.01 13.09 -7.01
N ALA A 73 6.59 14.19 -6.37
CA ALA A 73 7.37 14.86 -5.32
C ALA A 73 7.17 14.22 -3.93
N ASP A 74 5.98 13.64 -3.68
CA ASP A 74 5.63 12.95 -2.43
C ASP A 74 4.93 11.61 -2.73
N PRO A 75 5.68 10.61 -3.22
CA PRO A 75 5.12 9.32 -3.57
C PRO A 75 4.59 8.59 -2.33
N VAL A 76 3.58 7.74 -2.57
CA VAL A 76 3.01 6.89 -1.52
C VAL A 76 4.06 5.94 -0.97
N ARG A 77 4.23 5.92 0.35
CA ARG A 77 5.14 5.04 1.09
C ARG A 77 4.50 4.55 2.38
N VAL A 78 5.09 3.53 3.00
CA VAL A 78 4.65 3.04 4.31
C VAL A 78 4.98 4.07 5.40
N ASN A 79 4.05 4.31 6.32
CA ASN A 79 4.32 5.13 7.50
C ASN A 79 5.12 4.32 8.53
N PRO A 80 6.40 4.63 8.72
CA PRO A 80 7.26 3.81 9.56
C PRO A 80 6.93 3.95 11.05
N ALA A 81 6.37 5.09 11.45
CA ALA A 81 6.03 5.38 12.84
C ALA A 81 4.88 4.51 13.39
N VAL A 82 4.03 3.97 12.51
CA VAL A 82 2.86 3.18 12.92
C VAL A 82 2.78 1.80 12.26
N VAL A 83 3.58 1.53 11.22
CA VAL A 83 3.69 0.20 10.59
C VAL A 83 5.09 -0.36 10.83
N PRO A 84 5.31 -1.10 11.94
CA PRO A 84 6.55 -1.82 12.15
C PRO A 84 6.73 -2.91 11.10
N SER A 85 7.90 -2.95 10.47
CA SER A 85 8.37 -4.11 9.73
C SER A 85 9.12 -5.06 10.66
N TYR A 86 8.89 -6.35 10.49
CA TYR A 86 9.64 -7.38 11.18
C TYR A 86 10.45 -8.17 10.17
N PHE A 87 11.71 -8.42 10.50
CA PHE A 87 12.56 -9.31 9.74
C PHE A 87 13.06 -10.40 10.66
N THR A 88 12.78 -11.66 10.31
CA THR A 88 13.11 -12.81 11.14
C THR A 88 13.97 -13.76 10.35
N GLU A 89 15.09 -14.15 10.93
CA GLU A 89 15.94 -15.19 10.38
C GLU A 89 16.38 -16.16 11.47
N THR A 90 16.78 -17.34 11.03
CA THR A 90 17.39 -18.36 11.86
C THR A 90 18.63 -18.93 11.18
N ALA A 91 19.61 -19.31 11.98
CA ALA A 91 20.81 -19.97 11.50
C ALA A 91 21.25 -21.07 12.48
N THR A 92 21.83 -22.12 11.93
CA THR A 92 22.56 -23.11 12.71
C THR A 92 23.95 -22.54 13.01
N VAL A 93 24.23 -22.29 14.28
CA VAL A 93 25.53 -21.80 14.73
C VAL A 93 26.25 -22.93 15.44
N ASN A 94 27.35 -23.38 14.86
CA ASN A 94 28.15 -24.49 15.35
C ASN A 94 29.41 -24.01 16.05
N ASP A 95 30.16 -24.97 16.58
CA ASP A 95 31.52 -24.82 17.09
C ASP A 95 31.61 -23.91 18.33
N TRP A 96 30.60 -24.03 19.20
CA TRP A 96 30.60 -23.40 20.52
C TRP A 96 31.53 -24.10 21.52
N GLY A 97 31.65 -25.42 21.42
CA GLY A 97 32.43 -26.23 22.36
C GLY A 97 31.91 -26.14 23.79
N THR A 98 32.82 -26.08 24.75
CA THR A 98 32.52 -25.85 26.17
C THR A 98 32.73 -24.38 26.48
N ILE A 99 31.69 -23.73 26.99
CA ILE A 99 31.80 -22.39 27.56
C ILE A 99 32.21 -22.56 29.02
N GLU A 100 33.45 -22.18 29.34
CA GLU A 100 34.01 -22.31 30.68
C GLU A 100 33.22 -21.54 31.74
N ALA A 101 33.44 -21.88 33.01
CA ALA A 101 32.78 -21.24 34.14
C ALA A 101 33.01 -19.71 34.13
N ALA A 102 31.93 -18.95 34.35
CA ALA A 102 31.95 -17.48 34.33
C ALA A 102 32.52 -16.83 33.05
N ALA A 103 32.52 -17.56 31.92
CA ALA A 103 33.03 -17.06 30.64
C ALA A 103 31.91 -16.76 29.65
N CYS A 104 32.22 -15.96 28.62
CA CYS A 104 31.34 -15.73 27.48
C CYS A 104 32.06 -16.02 26.17
N VAL A 105 31.33 -16.58 25.21
CA VAL A 105 31.78 -16.82 23.84
C VAL A 105 30.82 -16.11 22.89
N GLU A 106 31.35 -15.55 21.80
CA GLU A 106 30.56 -14.90 20.76
C GLU A 106 30.80 -15.61 19.42
N GLN A 107 29.71 -15.83 18.69
CA GLN A 107 29.71 -16.34 17.34
C GLN A 107 28.87 -15.42 16.45
N THR A 108 29.10 -15.46 15.15
CA THR A 108 28.37 -14.65 14.17
C THR A 108 27.74 -15.52 13.09
N PHE A 109 26.61 -15.08 12.56
CA PHE A 109 25.97 -15.69 11.40
C PHE A 109 25.42 -14.64 10.44
N ALA A 110 25.22 -15.03 9.19
CA ALA A 110 24.64 -14.16 8.17
C ALA A 110 23.18 -13.85 8.51
N PHE A 111 22.84 -12.56 8.47
CA PHE A 111 21.48 -12.07 8.70
C PHE A 111 21.21 -10.99 7.65
N PRO A 112 20.90 -11.39 6.40
CA PRO A 112 20.70 -10.45 5.30
C PRO A 112 19.70 -9.37 5.67
N GLY A 113 19.98 -8.13 5.30
CA GLY A 113 19.10 -7.01 5.60
C GLY A 113 19.24 -6.41 7.01
N ALA A 114 20.00 -7.01 7.95
CA ALA A 114 20.36 -6.34 9.21
C ALA A 114 21.18 -5.06 8.98
N LEU A 115 20.88 -4.01 9.74
CA LEU A 115 21.61 -2.74 9.75
C LEU A 115 22.20 -2.48 11.13
N THR A 116 23.36 -1.83 11.17
CA THR A 116 24.00 -1.47 12.44
C THR A 116 23.07 -0.63 13.30
N GLY A 117 22.87 -1.03 14.56
CA GLY A 117 21.99 -0.34 15.51
C GLY A 117 20.56 -0.87 15.58
N ASP A 118 20.21 -1.87 14.77
CA ASP A 118 18.90 -2.52 14.84
C ASP A 118 18.59 -3.11 16.23
N ALA A 119 17.34 -2.94 16.66
CA ALA A 119 16.82 -3.61 17.84
C ALA A 119 16.57 -5.09 17.53
N VAL A 120 17.10 -5.97 18.39
CA VAL A 120 17.05 -7.42 18.20
C VAL A 120 16.24 -8.07 19.31
N VAL A 121 15.26 -8.90 18.93
CA VAL A 121 14.59 -9.84 19.82
C VAL A 121 15.17 -11.23 19.55
N PRO A 122 15.97 -11.79 20.47
CA PRO A 122 16.53 -13.14 20.29
C PRO A 122 15.45 -14.22 20.38
N ARG A 123 15.63 -15.28 19.60
CA ARG A 123 14.92 -16.55 19.71
C ARG A 123 15.94 -17.64 20.00
N TRP A 124 15.99 -18.05 21.25
CA TRP A 124 16.91 -19.11 21.70
C TRP A 124 16.43 -20.49 21.26
N PRO A 125 17.34 -21.44 20.99
CA PRO A 125 16.97 -22.84 20.78
C PRO A 125 16.23 -23.39 22.01
N ALA A 126 15.16 -24.15 21.82
CA ALA A 126 14.42 -24.75 22.94
C ALA A 126 15.28 -25.74 23.76
N ALA A 127 16.28 -26.34 23.11
CA ALA A 127 17.23 -27.27 23.72
C ALA A 127 18.52 -26.58 24.22
N LEU A 128 18.54 -25.25 24.35
CA LEU A 128 19.72 -24.55 24.86
C LEU A 128 20.01 -25.02 26.30
N PRO A 129 21.26 -25.43 26.61
CA PRO A 129 21.62 -25.88 27.94
C PRO A 129 21.31 -24.84 29.03
N GLY A 130 20.83 -25.29 30.18
CA GLY A 130 20.61 -24.44 31.34
C GLY A 130 21.92 -23.85 31.89
N GLY A 131 21.84 -22.72 32.57
CA GLY A 131 23.02 -22.01 33.10
C GLY A 131 23.71 -21.08 32.10
N LEU A 132 23.19 -21.00 30.87
CA LEU A 132 23.59 -20.02 29.87
C LEU A 132 22.61 -18.85 29.86
N THR A 133 23.15 -17.64 29.80
CA THR A 133 22.41 -16.43 29.41
C THR A 133 22.93 -15.97 28.06
N GLY A 134 22.07 -15.36 27.25
CA GLY A 134 22.40 -14.97 25.90
C GLY A 134 22.02 -13.54 25.60
N LEU A 135 22.76 -12.94 24.66
CA LEU A 135 22.38 -11.69 24.00
C LEU A 135 22.68 -11.80 22.50
N MET A 136 21.90 -11.09 21.69
CA MET A 136 22.18 -10.93 20.26
C MET A 136 22.25 -9.45 19.91
N ARG A 137 23.14 -9.10 18.97
CA ARG A 137 23.27 -7.74 18.44
C ARG A 137 23.71 -7.78 16.98
N VAL A 138 23.47 -6.69 16.25
CA VAL A 138 23.98 -6.51 14.88
C VAL A 138 25.34 -5.80 14.93
N PRO A 139 26.49 -6.51 14.85
CA PRO A 139 27.81 -5.88 14.87
C PRO A 139 28.12 -5.10 13.58
N GLY A 140 27.44 -5.44 12.48
CA GLY A 140 27.66 -4.85 11.17
C GLY A 140 26.54 -5.24 10.21
N ILE A 141 26.49 -4.57 9.06
CA ILE A 141 25.45 -4.79 8.04
C ILE A 141 25.42 -6.27 7.63
N GLY A 142 24.22 -6.84 7.57
CA GLY A 142 24.00 -8.21 7.10
C GLY A 142 24.49 -9.30 8.06
N THR A 143 24.90 -8.95 9.28
CA THR A 143 25.52 -9.90 10.23
C THR A 143 24.83 -9.82 11.58
N MET A 144 24.54 -10.97 12.17
CA MET A 144 24.08 -11.08 13.55
C MET A 144 25.18 -11.73 14.39
N ALA A 145 25.42 -11.18 15.58
CA ALA A 145 26.24 -11.83 16.57
C ALA A 145 25.38 -12.35 17.70
N VAL A 146 25.70 -13.56 18.15
CA VAL A 146 25.13 -14.21 19.31
C VAL A 146 26.25 -14.40 20.33
N ARG A 147 26.05 -13.91 21.54
CA ARG A 147 26.96 -14.10 22.66
C ARG A 147 26.26 -14.88 23.76
N LEU A 148 26.86 -16.00 24.14
CA LEU A 148 26.41 -16.83 25.25
C LEU A 148 27.39 -16.68 26.40
N CYS A 149 26.87 -16.53 27.61
CA CYS A 149 27.63 -16.41 28.85
C CYS A 149 27.20 -17.50 29.81
N ASN A 150 28.17 -18.25 30.31
CA ASN A 150 27.95 -19.25 31.35
C ASN A 150 27.98 -18.58 32.72
N VAL A 151 26.85 -18.60 33.42
CA VAL A 151 26.71 -18.00 34.76
C VAL A 151 26.90 -19.00 35.89
N THR A 152 27.32 -20.23 35.56
CA THR A 152 27.55 -21.30 36.53
C THR A 152 29.02 -21.42 36.92
N GLY A 153 29.30 -22.23 37.94
CA GLY A 153 30.66 -22.54 38.40
C GLY A 153 31.35 -23.69 37.66
N ALA A 154 30.76 -24.25 36.62
CA ALA A 154 31.32 -25.36 35.84
C ALA A 154 31.18 -25.09 34.34
N GLY A 155 32.02 -25.71 33.51
CA GLY A 155 31.90 -25.60 32.04
C GLY A 155 30.58 -26.17 31.53
N VAL A 156 29.95 -25.47 30.58
CA VAL A 156 28.69 -25.91 29.93
C VAL A 156 28.97 -26.19 28.46
N ALA A 157 28.77 -27.44 28.04
CA ALA A 157 28.93 -27.85 26.65
C ALA A 157 27.71 -27.45 25.82
N VAL A 158 27.95 -26.81 24.67
CA VAL A 158 26.92 -26.45 23.70
C VAL A 158 27.16 -27.27 22.43
N ALA A 159 26.22 -28.17 22.13
CA ALA A 159 26.32 -29.05 20.99
C ALA A 159 26.11 -28.30 19.66
N ASN A 160 26.66 -28.87 18.59
CA ASN A 160 26.37 -28.43 17.22
C ASN A 160 24.93 -28.75 16.82
N GLY A 161 24.42 -28.02 15.82
CA GLY A 161 23.08 -28.23 15.27
C GLY A 161 21.97 -27.40 15.93
N TYR A 162 22.30 -26.56 16.92
CA TYR A 162 21.32 -25.64 17.49
C TYR A 162 21.00 -24.49 16.55
N GLN A 163 19.69 -24.24 16.39
CA GLN A 163 19.17 -23.17 15.57
C GLN A 163 18.91 -21.93 16.42
N PHE A 164 19.73 -20.91 16.20
CA PHE A 164 19.58 -19.59 16.81
C PHE A 164 18.74 -18.72 15.88
N GLY A 165 17.82 -17.95 16.44
CA GLY A 165 16.99 -17.02 15.67
C GLY A 165 17.05 -15.62 16.23
N ALA A 166 16.73 -14.65 15.38
CA ALA A 166 16.52 -13.27 15.79
C ALA A 166 15.38 -12.66 14.97
N THR A 167 14.66 -11.74 15.59
CA THR A 167 13.70 -10.87 14.92
C THR A 167 14.15 -9.43 15.12
N ILE A 168 14.32 -8.70 14.02
CA ILE A 168 14.54 -7.27 14.01
C ILE A 168 13.20 -6.57 13.85
N LEU A 169 12.91 -5.60 14.74
CA LEU A 169 11.83 -4.64 14.52
C LEU A 169 12.43 -3.37 13.93
N ARG A 170 11.94 -2.98 12.75
CA ARG A 170 12.36 -1.75 12.09
C ARG A 170 11.16 -0.94 11.63
N SER A 171 11.25 0.36 11.86
CA SER A 171 10.40 1.40 11.29
C SER A 171 11.12 1.86 10.00
N PHE A 172 10.43 1.90 8.85
CA PHE A 172 11.01 2.27 7.53
C PHE A 172 11.67 3.66 7.48
#